data_AF-A0A2X3EB69-F1
#
_entry.id   AF-A0A2X3EB69-F1
#
_cell.length_a   1.000
_cell.length_b   1.000
_cell.length_c   1.000
_cell.angle_alpha   90.00
_cell.angle_beta   90.00
_cell.angle_gamma   90.00
#
_symmetry.space_group_name_H-M   'P 1'
#
loop_
_entity.id
_entity.type
_entity.pdbx_description
1 polymer ?
#
loop_
_entity_poly.entity_id
_entity_poly.type
_entity_poly.pdbx_seq_one_letter_code
_entity_poly.pdbx_strand_id
1 'polypeptide(L)'
;MPLADFHRSDPFTLGIELELQVVNPPGYDLSQDASTLIADVQHELTVGEAKHDITESMLEIATGVCRDISHAQIQLSAIQQAVQRAALRHHLQICGGGSHPFHAWQRQQISDNPRYVKTVEHFGYLAQQGDGLWPACARRLPERR
;
A
#
# COMPACT_ATOMS: atom_id res chain seq x y z
N MET A 1 25.43 -8.12 11.16
CA MET A 1 24.63 -9.25 11.68
C MET A 1 24.34 -10.18 10.52
N PRO A 2 24.45 -11.52 10.67
CA PRO A 2 24.06 -12.44 9.62
C PRO A 2 22.55 -12.32 9.34
N LEU A 3 22.14 -12.69 8.13
CA LEU A 3 20.72 -12.80 7.79
C LEU A 3 20.06 -13.89 8.64
N ALA A 4 18.77 -13.74 8.91
CA ALA A 4 17.99 -14.77 9.57
C ALA A 4 17.89 -16.04 8.72
N ASP A 5 17.74 -17.19 9.38
CA ASP A 5 17.54 -18.47 8.72
C ASP A 5 16.25 -18.46 7.86
N PHE A 6 16.25 -19.25 6.79
CA PHE A 6 15.12 -19.34 5.89
C PHE A 6 13.90 -19.96 6.59
N HIS A 7 12.82 -19.20 6.72
CA HIS A 7 11.57 -19.66 7.33
C HIS A 7 10.85 -20.67 6.44
N ARG A 8 10.60 -21.88 6.96
CA ARG A 8 9.76 -22.88 6.27
C ARG A 8 8.30 -22.46 6.37
N SER A 9 7.67 -22.24 5.23
CA SER A 9 6.24 -21.94 5.12
C SER A 9 5.49 -23.14 4.55
N ASP A 10 4.17 -23.20 4.77
CA ASP A 10 3.34 -24.23 4.15
C ASP A 10 3.43 -24.16 2.61
N PRO A 11 3.47 -25.31 1.90
CA PRO A 11 3.55 -25.32 0.45
C PRO A 11 2.35 -24.63 -0.21
N PHE A 12 2.62 -23.89 -1.29
CA PHE A 12 1.61 -23.29 -2.17
C PHE A 12 0.68 -22.24 -1.55
N THR A 13 1.05 -21.68 -0.39
CA THR A 13 0.40 -20.48 0.14
C THR A 13 0.83 -19.21 -0.62
N LEU A 14 -0.01 -18.19 -0.59
CA LEU A 14 0.23 -16.89 -1.21
C LEU A 14 -0.18 -15.74 -0.30
N GLY A 15 0.53 -14.62 -0.40
CA GLY A 15 0.07 -13.31 0.07
C GLY A 15 0.07 -12.35 -1.11
N ILE A 16 -0.89 -11.43 -1.13
CA ILE A 16 -1.01 -10.42 -2.20
C ILE A 16 -0.82 -9.05 -1.58
N GLU A 17 0.10 -8.28 -2.16
CA GLU A 17 0.33 -6.87 -1.87
C GLU A 17 -0.10 -6.04 -3.09
N LEU A 18 -0.88 -4.99 -2.87
CA LEU A 18 -1.30 -4.03 -3.89
C LEU A 18 -0.99 -2.61 -3.43
N GLU A 19 -0.27 -1.88 -4.27
CA GLU A 19 -0.07 -0.44 -4.15
C GLU A 19 -1.17 0.28 -4.92
N LEU A 20 -1.90 1.14 -4.23
CA LEU A 20 -3.05 1.88 -4.75
C LEU A 20 -2.80 3.38 -4.62
N GLN A 21 -3.24 4.14 -5.61
CA GLN A 21 -3.15 5.59 -5.65
C GLN A 21 -4.36 6.20 -4.93
N VAL A 22 -4.10 7.15 -4.03
CA VAL A 22 -5.12 7.95 -3.35
C VAL A 22 -5.29 9.26 -4.09
N VAL A 23 -6.49 9.53 -4.60
CA VAL A 23 -6.79 10.72 -5.42
C VAL A 23 -7.87 11.59 -4.79
N ASN A 24 -7.78 12.90 -5.03
CA ASN A 24 -8.71 13.89 -4.47
C ASN A 24 -9.64 14.49 -5.54
N PRO A 25 -10.95 14.16 -5.55
CA PRO A 25 -11.95 14.83 -6.38
C PRO A 25 -12.14 16.33 -6.03
N PRO A 26 -12.63 17.16 -6.99
CA PRO A 26 -12.97 16.83 -8.37
C PRO A 26 -11.77 16.88 -9.32
N GLY A 27 -10.58 17.27 -8.83
CA GLY A 27 -9.38 17.39 -9.66
C GLY A 27 -8.71 16.07 -10.00
N TYR A 28 -8.95 15.03 -9.19
CA TYR A 28 -8.37 13.70 -9.31
C TYR A 28 -6.84 13.71 -9.35
N ASP A 29 -6.21 14.68 -8.67
CA ASP A 29 -4.76 14.66 -8.47
C ASP A 29 -4.44 13.79 -7.25
N LEU A 30 -3.19 13.32 -7.14
CA LEU A 30 -2.76 12.52 -5.98
C LEU A 30 -2.93 13.33 -4.68
N SER A 31 -3.62 12.73 -3.72
CA SER A 31 -3.84 13.26 -2.38
C SER A 31 -2.56 13.15 -1.54
N GLN A 32 -2.46 13.94 -0.47
CA GLN A 32 -1.42 13.82 0.55
C GLN A 32 -2.01 13.35 1.90
N ASP A 33 -3.21 12.75 1.86
CA ASP A 33 -3.99 12.38 3.03
C ASP A 33 -4.05 10.85 3.24
N ALA A 34 -3.13 10.08 2.65
CA ALA A 34 -3.10 8.63 2.83
C ALA A 34 -2.95 8.24 4.31
N SER A 35 -2.22 9.02 5.11
CA SER A 35 -2.13 8.84 6.57
C SER A 35 -3.47 8.75 7.28
N THR A 36 -4.34 9.72 7.02
CA THR A 36 -5.65 9.77 7.67
C THR A 36 -6.51 8.59 7.23
N LEU A 37 -6.46 8.26 5.94
CA LEU A 37 -7.17 7.10 5.38
C LEU A 37 -6.69 5.79 6.00
N ILE A 38 -5.38 5.57 6.09
CA ILE A 38 -4.77 4.33 6.62
C ILE A 38 -5.14 4.13 8.08
N ALA A 39 -5.05 5.19 8.89
CA ALA A 39 -5.44 5.14 10.29
C ALA A 39 -6.90 4.68 10.44
N ASP A 40 -7.80 5.20 9.62
CA ASP A 40 -9.22 4.84 9.65
C ASP A 40 -9.47 3.39 9.18
N VAL A 41 -8.82 2.97 8.09
CA VAL A 41 -8.92 1.60 7.56
C VAL A 41 -8.40 0.56 8.56
N GLN A 42 -7.27 0.82 9.22
CA GLN A 42 -6.68 -0.12 10.18
C GLN A 42 -7.62 -0.51 11.32
N HIS A 43 -8.55 0.37 11.72
CA HIS A 43 -9.54 0.06 12.76
C HIS A 43 -10.67 -0.86 12.26
N GLU A 44 -10.92 -0.92 10.94
CA GLU A 44 -11.95 -1.76 10.34
C GLU A 44 -11.44 -3.16 9.92
N LEU A 45 -10.13 -3.31 9.70
CA LEU A 45 -9.56 -4.55 9.18
C LEU A 45 -9.42 -5.62 10.28
N THR A 46 -10.07 -6.76 10.08
CA THR A 46 -9.90 -7.94 10.94
C THR A 46 -8.82 -8.90 10.44
N VAL A 47 -8.50 -8.85 9.14
CA VAL A 47 -7.50 -9.68 8.46
C VAL A 47 -6.82 -8.84 7.37
N GLY A 48 -5.51 -9.04 7.20
CA GLY A 48 -4.68 -8.26 6.29
C GLY A 48 -4.17 -6.98 6.95
N GLU A 49 -3.54 -6.13 6.14
CA GLU A 49 -2.97 -4.86 6.59
C GLU A 49 -3.16 -3.77 5.54
N ALA A 50 -3.28 -2.54 6.02
CA ALA A 50 -3.19 -1.33 5.22
C ALA A 50 -2.05 -0.49 5.81
N LYS A 51 -1.14 -0.04 4.97
CA LYS A 51 0.08 0.66 5.38
C LYS A 51 0.49 1.68 4.34
N HIS A 52 1.34 2.61 4.77
CA HIS A 52 1.93 3.60 3.89
C HIS A 52 2.96 2.95 2.99
N ASP A 53 3.00 3.42 1.75
CA ASP A 53 4.21 3.36 0.95
C ASP A 53 5.13 4.57 1.31
N ILE A 54 6.22 4.75 0.57
CA ILE A 54 7.17 5.84 0.75
C ILE A 54 6.52 7.24 0.64
N THR A 55 5.35 7.36 0.00
CA THR A 55 4.67 8.65 -0.24
C THR A 55 3.30 8.74 0.42
N GLU A 56 2.87 9.95 0.77
CA GLU A 56 1.55 10.26 1.36
C GLU A 56 0.40 10.18 0.34
N SER A 57 0.71 9.83 -0.91
CA SER A 57 -0.24 9.63 -2.01
C SER A 57 -0.59 8.18 -2.29
N MET A 58 0.07 7.25 -1.62
CA MET A 58 -0.01 5.82 -1.90
C MET A 58 -0.51 5.06 -0.68
N LEU A 59 -1.40 4.11 -0.94
CA LEU A 59 -1.94 3.15 0.01
C LEU A 59 -1.47 1.75 -0.39
N GLU A 60 -0.69 1.09 0.46
CA GLU A 60 -0.41 -0.34 0.29
C GLU A 60 -1.42 -1.16 1.09
N ILE A 61 -2.07 -2.12 0.42
CA ILE A 61 -2.88 -3.13 1.07
C ILE A 61 -2.26 -4.50 0.90
N ALA A 62 -2.32 -5.33 1.94
CA ALA A 62 -1.84 -6.70 1.87
C ALA A 62 -2.81 -7.70 2.51
N THR A 63 -2.96 -8.87 1.89
CA THR A 63 -3.67 -10.00 2.50
C THR A 63 -2.81 -10.67 3.56
N GLY A 64 -3.44 -11.46 4.43
CA GLY A 64 -2.71 -12.48 5.19
C GLY A 64 -2.22 -13.62 4.27
N VAL A 65 -1.69 -14.68 4.91
CA VAL A 65 -1.31 -15.91 4.20
C VAL A 65 -2.58 -16.65 3.76
N CYS A 66 -2.77 -16.75 2.47
CA CYS A 66 -3.91 -17.40 1.83
C CYS A 66 -3.50 -18.78 1.30
N ARG A 67 -4.42 -19.73 1.39
CA ARG A 67 -4.21 -21.13 0.96
C ARG A 67 -4.52 -21.36 -0.53
N ASP A 68 -5.33 -20.49 -1.11
CA ASP A 68 -5.78 -20.55 -2.49
C ASP A 68 -6.27 -19.15 -2.93
N ILE A 69 -6.53 -18.99 -4.24
CA ILE A 69 -6.96 -17.72 -4.83
C ILE A 69 -8.35 -17.28 -4.34
N SER A 70 -9.22 -18.21 -3.96
CA SER A 70 -10.57 -17.89 -3.46
C SER A 70 -10.49 -17.29 -2.07
N HIS A 71 -9.62 -17.81 -1.20
CA HIS A 71 -9.32 -17.24 0.10
C HIS A 71 -8.72 -15.83 -0.05
N ALA A 72 -7.79 -15.65 -1.00
CA ALA A 72 -7.20 -14.34 -1.27
C ALA A 72 -8.23 -13.33 -1.79
N GLN A 73 -9.13 -13.74 -2.68
CA GLN A 73 -10.21 -12.89 -3.18
C GLN A 73 -11.16 -12.43 -2.07
N ILE A 74 -11.51 -13.31 -1.13
CA ILE A 74 -12.36 -12.95 0.02
C ILE A 74 -11.67 -11.87 0.87
N GLN A 75 -10.40 -12.05 1.20
CA GLN A 75 -9.65 -11.06 1.99
C GLN A 75 -9.50 -9.73 1.25
N LEU A 76 -9.10 -9.76 -0.02
CA LEU A 76 -8.97 -8.56 -0.84
C LEU A 76 -10.30 -7.80 -0.95
N SER A 77 -11.42 -8.51 -1.12
CA SER A 77 -12.73 -7.87 -1.20
C SER A 77 -13.13 -7.20 0.13
N ALA A 78 -12.84 -7.84 1.26
CA ALA A 78 -13.09 -7.25 2.58
C ALA A 78 -12.23 -5.99 2.80
N ILE A 79 -10.94 -6.05 2.45
CA ILE A 79 -10.03 -4.91 2.55
C ILE A 79 -10.49 -3.77 1.63
N GLN A 80 -10.83 -4.07 0.38
CA GLN A 80 -11.32 -3.11 -0.59
C GLN A 80 -12.57 -2.38 -0.08
N GLN A 81 -13.53 -3.09 0.52
CA GLN A 81 -14.74 -2.49 1.06
C GLN A 81 -14.44 -1.56 2.25
N ALA A 82 -13.52 -1.94 3.14
CA ALA A 82 -13.09 -1.08 4.25
C ALA A 82 -12.42 0.20 3.73
N VAL A 83 -11.50 0.05 2.77
CA VAL A 83 -10.81 1.17 2.11
C VAL A 83 -11.81 2.12 1.43
N GLN A 84 -12.80 1.59 0.70
CA GLN A 84 -13.82 2.42 0.04
C GLN A 84 -14.67 3.19 1.04
N ARG A 85 -15.07 2.57 2.15
CA ARG A 85 -15.84 3.26 3.20
C ARG A 85 -15.03 4.38 3.84
N ALA A 86 -13.77 4.13 4.17
CA ALA A 86 -12.88 5.15 4.74
C ALA A 86 -12.62 6.29 3.74
N ALA A 87 -12.34 5.97 2.47
CA ALA A 87 -12.13 6.97 1.42
C ALA A 87 -13.36 7.89 1.27
N LEU A 88 -14.57 7.34 1.30
CA LEU A 88 -15.81 8.13 1.27
C LEU A 88 -15.92 9.11 2.44
N ARG A 89 -15.51 8.73 3.66
CA ARG A 89 -15.52 9.61 4.84
C ARG A 89 -14.56 10.78 4.72
N HIS A 90 -13.46 10.59 4.00
CA HIS A 90 -12.43 11.61 3.79
C HIS A 90 -12.57 12.37 2.46
N HIS A 91 -13.66 12.13 1.71
CA HIS A 91 -13.84 12.68 0.36
C HIS A 91 -12.71 12.33 -0.61
N LEU A 92 -12.10 11.16 -0.44
CA LEU A 92 -11.04 10.63 -1.30
C LEU A 92 -11.59 9.55 -2.23
N GLN A 93 -10.82 9.22 -3.27
CA GLN A 93 -11.04 8.06 -4.10
C GLN A 93 -9.75 7.26 -4.28
N ILE A 94 -9.90 6.01 -4.71
CA ILE A 94 -8.80 5.06 -4.85
C ILE A 94 -8.78 4.54 -6.28
N CYS A 95 -7.61 4.56 -6.91
CA CYS A 95 -7.38 3.96 -8.21
C CYS A 95 -6.14 3.06 -8.20
N GLY A 96 -6.14 2.07 -9.10
CA GLY A 96 -4.91 1.37 -9.46
C GLY A 96 -4.18 2.09 -10.58
N GLY A 97 -3.14 1.46 -11.11
CA GLY A 97 -2.33 1.99 -12.20
C GLY A 97 -0.89 2.20 -11.76
N GLY A 98 0.03 1.99 -12.70
CA GLY A 98 1.47 2.05 -12.41
C GLY A 98 2.11 3.44 -12.46
N SER A 99 1.32 4.45 -12.80
CA SER A 99 1.70 5.85 -12.74
C SER A 99 0.44 6.70 -12.78
N HIS A 100 0.48 7.86 -12.12
CA HIS A 100 -0.62 8.82 -12.22
C HIS A 100 -0.46 9.63 -13.52
N PRO A 101 -1.51 9.77 -14.36
CA PRO A 101 -1.35 10.26 -15.74
C PRO A 101 -0.88 11.71 -15.88
N PHE A 102 -1.07 12.54 -14.87
CA PHE A 102 -0.74 13.97 -14.92
C PHE A 102 -0.21 14.53 -13.59
N HIS A 103 0.10 13.66 -12.61
CA HIS A 103 0.68 14.16 -11.36
C HIS A 103 2.08 14.71 -11.61
N ALA A 104 2.39 15.83 -10.97
CA ALA A 104 3.72 16.41 -11.01
C ALA A 104 4.45 15.97 -9.74
N TRP A 105 5.46 15.12 -9.89
CA TRP A 105 6.28 14.55 -8.82
C TRP A 105 6.80 15.59 -7.80
N GLN A 106 6.99 16.86 -8.20
CA GLN A 106 7.40 17.93 -7.29
C GLN A 106 6.39 18.24 -6.18
N ARG A 107 5.15 17.75 -6.28
CA ARG A 107 4.08 17.96 -5.30
C ARG A 107 3.94 16.80 -4.31
N GLN A 108 4.70 15.73 -4.49
CA GLN A 108 4.60 14.53 -3.68
C GLN A 108 5.30 14.72 -2.34
N GLN A 109 4.63 14.35 -1.25
CA GLN A 109 5.20 14.35 0.09
C GLN A 109 5.63 12.94 0.47
N ILE A 110 6.81 12.83 1.07
CA ILE A 110 7.32 11.59 1.63
C ILE A 110 6.65 11.36 2.98
N SER A 111 6.23 10.12 3.25
CA SER A 111 5.61 9.77 4.52
C SER A 111 6.60 9.88 5.69
N ASP A 112 6.10 10.21 6.89
CA ASP A 112 6.92 10.48 8.08
C ASP A 112 7.47 9.21 8.74
N ASN A 113 8.18 8.38 7.96
CA ASN A 113 8.87 7.19 8.42
C ASN A 113 10.39 7.40 8.37
N PRO A 114 11.11 7.22 9.50
CA PRO A 114 12.57 7.37 9.55
C PRO A 114 13.34 6.52 8.52
N ARG A 115 12.76 5.41 8.06
CA ARG A 115 13.33 4.58 6.99
C ARG A 115 13.33 5.30 5.65
N TYR A 116 12.24 5.99 5.31
CA TYR A 116 12.09 6.69 4.04
C TYR A 116 12.90 7.97 4.00
N VAL A 117 13.03 8.67 5.13
CA VAL A 117 13.93 9.83 5.27
C VAL A 117 15.36 9.48 4.86
N LYS A 118 15.89 8.33 5.31
CA LYS A 118 17.24 7.85 4.92
C LYS A 118 17.38 7.56 3.43
N THR A 119 16.32 7.05 2.79
CA THR A 119 16.30 6.81 1.34
C THR A 119 16.36 8.15 0.60
N VAL A 120 15.62 9.15 1.05
CA VAL A 120 15.63 10.49 0.45
C VAL A 120 16.97 11.20 0.68
N GLU A 121 17.58 11.03 1.85
CA GLU A 121 18.94 11.52 2.12
C GLU A 121 19.98 10.92 1.16
N HIS A 122 19.83 9.64 0.78
CA HIS A 122 20.76 8.96 -0.12
C HIS A 122 20.51 9.28 -1.60
N PHE A 123 19.26 9.31 -2.03
CA PHE A 123 18.90 9.36 -3.45
C PHE A 123 18.36 10.73 -3.89
N GLY A 124 18.08 11.63 -2.95
CA GLY A 124 17.58 12.98 -3.20
C GLY A 124 16.32 12.96 -4.06
N TYR A 125 16.32 13.78 -5.12
CA TYR A 125 15.18 13.94 -6.02
C TYR A 125 14.75 12.65 -6.72
N LEU A 126 15.64 11.66 -6.88
CA LEU A 126 15.31 10.38 -7.52
C LEU A 126 14.28 9.59 -6.69
N ALA A 127 14.30 9.73 -5.36
CA ALA A 127 13.32 9.08 -4.49
C ALA A 127 11.92 9.71 -4.61
N GLN A 128 11.83 10.94 -5.13
CA GLN A 128 10.58 11.69 -5.27
C GLN A 128 9.94 11.52 -6.65
N GLN A 129 10.62 10.90 -7.62
CA GLN A 129 10.11 10.70 -8.98
C GLN A 129 9.33 9.40 -9.18
N GLY A 130 9.36 8.52 -8.18
CA GLY A 130 8.70 7.21 -8.26
C GLY A 130 7.21 7.30 -7.96
N ASP A 131 6.41 7.64 -8.98
CA ASP A 131 4.98 7.32 -8.95
C ASP A 131 4.83 5.84 -9.36
N GLY A 132 4.55 5.00 -8.37
CA GLY A 132 4.90 3.58 -8.36
C GLY A 132 4.20 2.65 -9.35
N LEU A 133 4.95 1.63 -9.78
CA LEU A 133 4.47 0.25 -9.79
C LEU A 133 5.58 -0.65 -9.25
N TRP A 134 5.38 -1.25 -8.07
CA TRP A 134 5.68 -2.68 -7.97
C TRP A 134 4.47 -3.43 -8.54
N PRO A 135 4.63 -4.26 -9.60
CA PRO A 135 3.51 -5.09 -10.07
C PRO A 135 2.97 -5.89 -8.88
N ALA A 136 1.64 -6.00 -8.75
CA ALA A 136 0.95 -6.77 -7.72
C ALA A 136 1.77 -8.02 -7.36
N CYS A 137 2.52 -7.91 -6.26
CA CYS A 137 3.57 -8.84 -6.00
C CYS A 137 2.95 -9.92 -5.13
N ALA A 138 2.48 -10.99 -5.76
CA ALA A 138 2.11 -12.20 -5.03
C ALA A 138 3.40 -12.77 -4.41
N ARG A 139 3.73 -12.34 -3.19
CA ARG A 139 4.86 -12.85 -2.44
C ARG A 139 4.38 -14.02 -1.61
N ARG A 140 5.20 -15.06 -1.53
CA ARG A 140 5.01 -16.09 -0.51
C ARG A 140 5.31 -15.45 0.84
N LEU A 141 4.26 -14.99 1.51
CA LEU A 141 4.40 -14.43 2.85
C LEU A 141 4.58 -15.60 3.84
N PRO A 142 5.65 -15.61 4.66
CA PRO A 142 5.70 -16.50 5.81
C PRO A 142 4.58 -16.13 6.77
N GLU A 143 3.98 -17.11 7.45
CA GLU A 143 3.09 -16.83 8.57
C GLU A 143 3.83 -15.94 9.57
N ARG A 144 3.37 -14.69 9.74
CA ARG A 144 3.86 -13.83 10.82
C ARG A 144 3.12 -14.26 12.09
N ARG A 145 3.87 -14.70 13.09
CA ARG A 145 3.37 -14.83 14.47
C ARG A 145 3.12 -13.46 15.07
#